data_AF-A0A7V2WY57-F1
#
_entry.id   AF-A0A7V2WY57-F1
#
_cell.length_a   1.000
_cell.length_b   1.000
_cell.length_c   1.000
_cell.angle_alpha   90.00
_cell.angle_beta   90.00
_cell.angle_gamma   90.00
#
_symmetry.space_group_name_H-M   'P 1'
#
loop_
_entity.id
_entity.type
_entity.pdbx_description
1 polymer ?
#
loop_
_entity_poly.entity_id
_entity_poly.type
_entity_poly.pdbx_seq_one_letter_code
_entity_poly.pdbx_strand_id
1 'polypeptide(L)' 'EMMGPAVLIECPRMLFPFARRILADATRDGGFPPLMLDPIDFVSLYRRRLAQAQAAAAGGQA' A
#
# COMPACT_ATOMS: atom_id res chain seq x y z
N GLU A 1 8.70 -13.75 16.40
CA GLU A 1 9.52 -13.96 15.20
C GLU A 1 9.44 -12.74 14.28
N MET A 2 10.59 -12.32 13.78
CA MET A 2 10.80 -11.06 13.08
C MET A 2 10.19 -11.13 11.67
N MET A 3 8.87 -10.91 11.54
CA MET A 3 8.25 -10.59 10.24
C MET A 3 8.85 -9.26 9.77
N GLY A 4 9.98 -9.37 9.06
CA GLY A 4 10.78 -8.23 8.67
C GLY A 4 10.07 -7.30 7.70
N PRO A 5 10.66 -6.12 7.43
CA PRO A 5 10.20 -5.14 6.42
C PRO A 5 9.79 -5.77 5.08
N ALA A 6 10.45 -6.86 4.70
CA ALA A 6 10.18 -7.62 3.49
C ALA A 6 8.75 -8.19 3.42
N VAL A 7 8.19 -8.69 4.52
CA VAL A 7 6.82 -9.26 4.54
C VAL A 7 5.77 -8.16 4.29
N LEU A 8 6.00 -6.97 4.85
CA LEU A 8 5.08 -5.84 4.72
C LEU A 8 5.13 -5.15 3.34
N ILE A 9 6.15 -5.46 2.52
CA ILE A 9 6.29 -4.94 1.16
C ILE A 9 5.86 -6.00 0.14
N GLU A 10 6.31 -7.25 0.32
CA GLU A 10 6.13 -8.29 -0.69
C GLU A 10 4.69 -8.84 -0.72
N CYS A 11 4.06 -9.02 0.45
CA CYS A 11 2.66 -9.45 0.51
C CYS A 11 1.71 -8.50 -0.24
N PRO A 12 1.69 -7.17 0.03
CA PRO A 12 0.82 -6.27 -0.72
C PRO A 12 1.24 -6.14 -2.20
N ARG A 13 2.53 -6.25 -2.53
CA ARG A 13 3.00 -6.28 -3.92
C ARG A 13 2.41 -7.46 -4.70
N MET A 14 2.34 -8.64 -4.10
CA MET A 14 1.72 -9.83 -4.71
C MET A 14 0.20 -9.71 -4.82
N LEU A 15 -0.46 -9.11 -3.82
CA LEU A 15 -1.92 -8.97 -3.79
C LEU A 15 -2.45 -7.85 -4.69
N PHE A 16 -1.64 -6.82 -4.95
CA PHE A 16 -2.07 -5.61 -5.64
C PHE A 16 -2.64 -5.82 -7.05
N PRO A 17 -2.08 -6.69 -7.93
CA PRO A 17 -2.65 -6.94 -9.24
C PRO A 17 -4.09 -7.47 -9.18
N PHE A 18 -4.40 -8.32 -8.20
CA PHE A 18 -5.75 -8.84 -7.99
C PHE A 18 -6.69 -7.76 -7.46
N ALA A 19 -6.24 -6.99 -6.47
CA ALA A 19 -7.02 -5.86 -5.94
C ALA A 19 -7.34 -4.82 -7.03
N ARG A 20 -6.36 -4.47 -7.87
CA ARG A 20 -6.54 -3.57 -9.02
C ARG A 20 -7.57 -4.13 -10.00
N ARG A 21 -7.55 -5.43 -10.28
CA ARG A 21 -8.53 -6.08 -11.16
C ARG A 21 -9.94 -6.05 -10.58
N ILE A 22 -10.10 -6.38 -9.30
CA ILE A 22 -11.39 -6.35 -8.60
C ILE A 22 -12.01 -4.95 -8.66
N LEU A 23 -11.21 -3.90 -8.43
CA LEU A 23 -11.70 -2.51 -8.50
C LEU A 23 -12.11 -2.09 -9.91
N ALA A 24 -11.34 -2.51 -10.93
CA ALA A 24 -11.68 -2.26 -12.32
C ALA A 24 -13.00 -2.92 -12.72
N ASP A 25 -13.23 -4.15 -12.26
CA ASP A 25 -14.45 -4.90 -12.57
C ASP A 25 -15.64 -4.32 -11.79
N ALA A 26 -15.48 -4.03 -10.49
CA ALA A 26 -16.52 -3.42 -9.67
C ALA A 26 -17.01 -2.05 -10.21
N THR A 27 -16.09 -1.22 -10.70
CA THR A 27 -16.45 0.09 -11.28
C THR A 27 -17.14 -0.05 -12.63
N ARG A 28 -16.70 -1.00 -13.46
CA ARG A 28 -17.36 -1.36 -14.72
C ARG A 28 -18.78 -1.88 -14.49
N ASP A 29 -18.95 -2.80 -13.54
CA ASP A 29 -20.24 -3.41 -13.21
C ASP A 29 -21.22 -2.38 -12.65
N GLY A 30 -20.71 -1.31 -12.02
CA GLY A 30 -21.48 -0.14 -11.62
C GLY A 30 -21.88 0.80 -12.77
N GLY A 31 -21.53 0.49 -14.02
CA GLY A 31 -21.82 1.34 -15.19
C GLY A 31 -20.85 2.51 -15.41
N PHE A 32 -19.76 2.57 -14.64
CA PHE A 32 -18.71 3.58 -14.79
C PHE A 32 -17.57 3.07 -15.68
N PRO A 33 -16.73 3.97 -16.22
CA PRO A 33 -15.46 3.56 -16.82
C PRO A 33 -14.61 2.76 -15.81
N PRO A 34 -13.91 1.69 -16.26
CA PRO A 34 -13.08 0.88 -15.37
C PRO A 34 -11.98 1.71 -14.69
N LEU A 35 -11.94 1.68 -13.36
CA LEU A 35 -10.90 2.34 -12.58
C LEU A 35 -9.60 1.53 -12.63
N MET A 36 -8.61 2.08 -13.35
CA MET A 36 -7.27 1.50 -13.46
C MET A 36 -6.32 2.21 -12.50
N LEU A 37 -6.03 1.59 -11.37
CA LEU A 37 -5.04 2.13 -10.43
C LEU A 37 -3.62 2.08 -11.01
N ASP A 38 -2.85 3.15 -10.83
CA ASP A 38 -1.43 3.12 -11.19
C ASP A 38 -0.63 2.14 -10.31
N PRO A 39 0.49 1.59 -10.83
CA PRO A 39 1.39 0.77 -10.02
C PRO A 39 1.86 1.50 -8.75
N ILE A 40 1.81 0.82 -7.61
CA ILE A 40 2.24 1.37 -6.32
C ILE A 40 3.67 0.94 -6.02
N ASP A 41 4.54 1.90 -5.66
CA ASP A 41 5.85 1.62 -5.06
C ASP A 41 5.72 1.39 -3.55
N PHE A 42 5.55 0.12 -3.18
CA PHE A 42 5.42 -0.31 -1.79
C PHE A 42 6.70 -0.10 -0.96
N VAL A 43 7.88 -0.05 -1.59
CA VAL A 43 9.15 0.18 -0.89
C VAL A 43 9.22 1.63 -0.40
N SER A 44 8.92 2.57 -1.29
CA SER A 44 8.87 4.00 -0.95
C SER A 44 7.78 4.29 0.08
N LEU A 45 6.62 3.65 -0.04
CA LEU A 45 5.53 3.75 0.93
C LEU A 45 5.96 3.27 2.32
N TYR A 46 6.62 2.12 2.40
CA TYR A 46 7.14 1.58 3.66
C TYR A 46 8.18 2.52 4.30
N ARG A 47 9.13 3.03 3.50
CA ARG A 47 10.15 3.99 3.97
C ARG A 47 9.51 5.25 4.55
N ARG A 48 8.51 5.80 3.87
CA ARG A 48 7.76 6.98 4.35
C ARG A 48 7.06 6.71 5.67
N ARG A 49 6.44 5.53 5.82
CA ARG A 49 5.78 5.12 7.07
C ARG A 49 6.77 5.00 8.23
N LEU A 50 7.95 4.45 8.00
CA LEU A 50 9.00 4.35 9.02
C LEU A 50 9.49 5.73 9.46
N ALA A 51 9.75 6.64 8.50
CA ALA A 51 10.16 8.01 8.81
C ALA A 51 9.08 8.76 9.62
N GLN A 52 7.80 8.59 9.28
CA GLN A 52 6.69 9.16 10.06
C GLN A 52 6.60 8.59 11.47
N ALA A 53 6.79 7.27 11.64
CA ALA A 53 6.78 6.64 12.96
C ALA A 53 7.94 7.17 13.84
N GLN A 54 9.13 7.37 13.26
CA GLN A 54 10.27 7.96 13.96
C GLN A 54 10.01 9.43 14.36
N ALA A 55 9.43 10.24 13.46
CA ALA A 55 9.07 11.62 13.76
C ALA A 55 7.98 11.72 14.85
N ALA A 56 6.99 10.83 14.84
CA ALA A 56 5.96 10.78 15.88
C ALA A 56 6.52 10.36 17.25
N ALA A 57 7.52 9.49 17.30
CA ALA A 57 8.19 9.10 18.54
C ALA A 57 9.09 10.21 19.11
N ALA A 58 9.63 11.08 18.26
CA ALA A 58 10.47 12.22 18.66
C ALA A 58 9.64 13.43 19.15
N GLY A 59 8.42 13.62 18.65
CA GLY A 59 7.53 14.72 19.04
C GLY A 59 6.75 14.53 20.35
N GLY A 60 6.81 13.34 20.96
CA GLY A 60 6.13 13.03 22.23
C GLY A 60 6.99 13.21 23.49
N GLN A 61 8.18 13.81 23.37
CA GLN A 61 9.14 14.00 24.47
C GLN A 61 9.40 15.48 24.82
N ALA A 62 8.50 16.39 24.43
CA ALA A 62 8.54 17.82 24.76
C ALA A 62 7.39 18.21 25.68
#